data_AF-X0W2U5-F1
#
_entry.id   AF-X0W2U5-F1
#
_cell.length_a   1.000
_cell.length_b   1.000
_cell.length_c   1.000
_cell.angle_alpha   90.00
_cell.angle_beta   90.00
_cell.angle_gamma   90.00
#
_symmetry.space_group_name_H-M   'P 1'
#
loop_
_entity.id
_entity.type
_entity.pdbx_description
1 polymer ?
#
loop_
_entity_poly.entity_id
_entity_poly.type
_entity_poly.pdbx_seq_one_letter_code
_entity_poly.pdbx_strand_id
1 'polypeptide(L)'
;MRDTPYGLQADDLKRNDSLLTSDTEPGTRGIVMSVITILSDFGAHDEYVGIMKGVILSICPSVSIVDITHQVDPQDIAQAAYLIPASYRFFPQGTVHLIVVDPGVGSQRDILAATHGGHVFIAPDNGVLTLLMNRGKSDTIVRVYNAEYFLKP
;
A
#
# COMPACT_ATOMS: atom_id res chain seq x y z
N MET A 1 7.35 21.11 -55.77
CA MET A 1 8.53 20.23 -55.60
C MET A 1 9.49 21.00 -54.70
N ARG A 2 9.63 20.79 -53.39
CA ARG A 2 9.41 19.61 -52.53
C ARG A 2 8.91 20.09 -51.15
N ASP A 3 8.09 19.25 -50.53
CA ASP A 3 7.65 19.32 -49.13
C ASP A 3 8.79 19.08 -48.14
N THR A 4 8.69 19.73 -46.97
CA THR A 4 9.34 19.27 -45.73
C THR A 4 8.22 19.01 -44.72
N PRO A 5 8.13 17.82 -44.09
CA PRO A 5 7.08 17.52 -43.13
C PRO A 5 7.52 17.95 -41.72
N TYR A 6 6.57 18.40 -40.90
CA TYR A 6 6.71 18.77 -39.48
C TYR A 6 7.18 20.21 -39.21
N GLY A 7 6.31 21.17 -39.53
CA GLY A 7 6.23 22.44 -38.79
C GLY A 7 5.22 22.30 -37.65
N LEU A 8 5.70 22.16 -36.42
CA LEU A 8 4.87 22.30 -35.22
C LEU A 8 4.67 23.80 -34.94
N GLN A 9 3.42 24.26 -35.03
CA GLN A 9 3.00 25.59 -34.59
C GLN A 9 2.76 25.57 -33.07
N ALA A 10 2.98 26.70 -32.41
CA ALA A 10 2.93 26.86 -30.95
C ALA A 10 1.52 26.78 -30.32
N ASP A 11 0.54 26.18 -31.01
CA ASP A 11 -0.86 26.08 -30.56
C ASP A 11 -1.28 24.66 -30.13
N ASP A 12 -0.42 23.65 -30.24
CA ASP A 12 -0.74 22.26 -29.87
C ASP A 12 -0.54 21.92 -28.37
N LEU A 13 -0.17 22.89 -27.53
CA LEU A 13 0.03 22.72 -26.09
C LEU A 13 -1.22 23.02 -25.23
N LYS A 14 -2.41 23.14 -25.83
CA LYS A 14 -3.68 23.44 -25.11
C LYS A 14 -4.76 22.36 -25.22
N ARG A 15 -4.38 21.10 -25.44
CA ARG A 15 -5.33 19.97 -25.39
C ARG A 15 -4.85 18.88 -24.45
N ASN A 16 -4.78 19.16 -23.15
CA ASN A 16 -4.96 18.11 -22.15
C ASN A 16 -5.39 18.60 -20.76
N ASP A 17 -6.23 19.64 -20.70
CA ASP A 17 -6.76 20.16 -19.43
C ASP A 17 -8.27 19.89 -19.25
N SER A 18 -8.88 19.11 -20.14
CA SER A 18 -10.34 18.85 -20.15
C SER A 18 -10.75 17.50 -19.53
N LEU A 19 -9.93 16.89 -18.68
CA LEU A 19 -10.33 15.76 -17.83
C LEU A 19 -10.45 16.14 -16.34
N LEU A 20 -10.38 17.44 -16.01
CA LEU A 20 -10.56 17.96 -14.65
C LEU A 20 -11.76 18.89 -14.48
N THR A 21 -12.64 18.99 -15.49
CA THR A 21 -13.94 19.67 -15.36
C THR A 21 -15.06 18.67 -15.58
N SER A 22 -15.25 17.74 -14.65
CA SER A 22 -16.59 17.21 -14.40
C SER A 22 -17.21 18.09 -13.34
N ASP A 23 -18.31 18.73 -13.66
CA ASP A 23 -19.15 19.50 -12.74
C ASP A 23 -19.55 18.62 -11.53
N THR A 24 -18.74 18.65 -10.48
CA THR A 24 -19.14 18.12 -9.17
C THR A 24 -19.78 19.25 -8.38
N GLU A 25 -21.08 19.10 -8.14
CA GLU A 25 -21.87 19.80 -7.13
C GLU A 25 -21.02 20.14 -5.88
N PRO A 26 -21.13 21.35 -5.28
CA PRO A 26 -20.30 21.78 -4.15
C PRO A 26 -20.45 20.97 -2.85
N GLY A 27 -21.19 19.86 -2.85
CA GLY A 27 -21.61 19.12 -1.66
C GLY A 27 -21.01 17.72 -1.47
N THR A 28 -20.22 17.17 -2.40
CA THR A 28 -19.64 15.82 -2.22
C THR A 28 -18.19 15.78 -2.69
N ARG A 29 -17.27 16.32 -1.87
CA ARG A 29 -15.94 15.67 -1.80
C ARG A 29 -16.22 14.28 -1.25
N GLY A 30 -16.28 13.28 -2.12
CA GLY A 30 -16.31 11.89 -1.67
C GLY A 30 -15.17 11.74 -0.67
N ILE A 31 -15.51 11.45 0.58
CA ILE A 31 -14.51 11.21 1.61
C ILE A 31 -13.72 10.01 1.09
N VAL A 32 -12.51 10.26 0.59
CA VAL A 32 -11.60 9.18 0.21
C VAL A 32 -11.15 8.58 1.54
N MET A 33 -11.89 7.59 2.02
CA MET A 33 -11.52 6.90 3.25
C MET A 33 -10.28 6.07 2.96
N SER A 34 -9.13 6.54 3.44
CA SER A 34 -7.90 5.78 3.43
C SER A 34 -8.08 4.56 4.34
N VAL A 35 -7.79 3.37 3.81
CA VAL A 35 -7.85 2.11 4.56
C VAL A 35 -6.44 1.56 4.73
N ILE A 36 -6.11 1.17 5.96
CA ILE A 36 -4.94 0.34 6.27
C ILE A 36 -5.45 -1.00 6.78
N THR A 37 -5.05 -2.08 6.13
CA THR A 37 -5.31 -3.42 6.68
C THR A 37 -4.10 -3.96 7.42
N ILE A 38 -4.30 -4.78 8.45
CA ILE A 38 -3.20 -5.39 9.21
C ILE A 38 -3.30 -6.92 9.16
N LEU A 39 -2.21 -7.58 8.78
CA LEU A 39 -2.02 -9.03 8.89
C LEU A 39 -0.76 -9.30 9.69
N SER A 40 -0.85 -10.05 10.79
CA SER A 40 0.31 -10.37 11.64
C SER A 40 0.22 -11.72 12.36
N ASP A 41 1.28 -12.10 13.04
CA ASP A 41 1.40 -13.30 13.88
C ASP A 41 1.44 -13.00 15.40
N PHE A 42 1.15 -11.75 15.79
CA PHE A 42 1.19 -11.29 17.19
C PHE A 42 0.09 -11.85 18.12
N GLY A 43 -0.92 -12.52 17.58
CA GLY A 43 -2.09 -12.93 18.34
C GLY A 43 -2.93 -11.74 18.84
N ALA A 44 -3.74 -11.98 19.87
CA ALA A 44 -4.63 -10.99 20.47
C ALA A 44 -4.44 -10.85 21.99
N HIS A 45 -3.38 -11.45 22.53
CA HIS A 45 -3.15 -11.52 23.97
C HIS A 45 -2.32 -10.34 24.49
N ASP A 46 -1.37 -9.87 23.69
CA ASP A 46 -0.42 -8.83 24.08
C ASP A 46 -0.72 -7.49 23.40
N GLU A 47 -0.05 -6.43 23.84
CA GLU A 47 -0.33 -5.04 23.48
C GLU A 47 0.11 -4.63 22.06
N TYR A 48 0.91 -5.46 21.37
CA TYR A 48 1.60 -5.07 20.13
C TYR A 48 0.66 -4.54 19.06
N VAL A 49 -0.47 -5.22 18.82
CA VAL A 49 -1.49 -4.77 17.86
C VAL A 49 -2.09 -3.42 18.26
N GLY A 50 -2.34 -3.23 19.56
CA GLY A 50 -2.84 -1.97 20.10
C GLY A 50 -1.86 -0.82 19.89
N ILE A 51 -0.56 -1.06 20.15
CA ILE A 51 0.50 -0.07 19.93
C ILE A 51 0.60 0.30 18.45
N MET A 52 0.62 -0.68 17.54
CA MET A 52 0.66 -0.42 16.10
C MET A 52 -0.49 0.49 15.66
N LYS A 53 -1.71 0.18 16.10
CA LYS A 53 -2.89 1.00 15.79
C LYS A 53 -2.79 2.39 16.39
N GLY A 54 -2.29 2.52 17.62
CA GLY A 54 -2.06 3.81 18.26
C GLY A 54 -1.09 4.70 17.48
N VAL A 55 0.01 4.13 16.98
CA VAL A 55 0.99 4.84 16.13
C VAL A 55 0.38 5.21 14.78
N ILE A 56 -0.36 4.31 14.14
CA ILE A 56 -1.06 4.61 12.88
C ILE A 56 -2.03 5.79 13.06
N LEU A 57 -2.83 5.76 14.13
CA LEU A 57 -3.84 6.79 14.40
C LEU A 57 -3.22 8.12 14.85
N SER A 58 -2.02 8.13 15.44
CA SER A 58 -1.32 9.39 15.76
C SER A 58 -0.80 10.10 14.52
N ILE A 59 -0.46 9.35 13.47
CA ILE A 59 0.00 9.88 12.18
C ILE A 59 -1.19 10.27 11.29
N CYS A 60 -2.20 9.41 11.19
CA CYS A 60 -3.38 9.62 10.35
C CYS A 60 -4.68 9.34 11.14
N PRO A 61 -5.22 10.31 11.90
CA PRO A 61 -6.37 10.07 12.78
C PRO A 61 -7.67 9.68 12.07
N SER A 62 -7.81 9.98 10.77
CA SER A 62 -9.01 9.69 9.99
C SER A 62 -8.93 8.38 9.19
N VAL A 63 -7.86 7.61 9.34
CA VAL A 63 -7.68 6.35 8.60
C VAL A 63 -8.59 5.26 9.18
N SER A 64 -9.17 4.44 8.30
CA SER A 64 -9.87 3.22 8.73
C SER A 64 -8.87 2.08 8.84
N ILE A 65 -8.78 1.46 10.02
CA ILE A 65 -7.92 0.29 10.25
C ILE A 65 -8.79 -0.96 10.24
N VAL A 66 -8.42 -1.96 9.45
CA VAL A 66 -9.12 -3.25 9.36
C VAL A 66 -8.13 -4.38 9.60
N ASP A 67 -8.36 -5.19 10.62
CA ASP A 67 -7.54 -6.39 10.81
C ASP A 67 -7.99 -7.49 9.85
N ILE A 68 -7.06 -8.03 9.07
CA ILE A 68 -7.30 -9.27 8.31
C ILE A 68 -7.27 -10.44 9.29
N THR A 69 -6.18 -10.56 10.04
CA THR A 69 -6.00 -11.48 11.16
C THR A 69 -4.70 -11.17 11.87
N HIS A 70 -4.65 -11.48 13.15
CA HIS A 70 -3.41 -11.51 13.94
C HIS A 70 -3.03 -12.93 14.36
N GLN A 71 -3.75 -13.93 13.86
CA GLN A 71 -3.65 -15.34 14.24
C GLN A 71 -2.89 -16.16 13.19
N VAL A 72 -1.96 -15.52 12.46
CA VAL A 72 -0.98 -16.28 11.69
C VAL A 72 -0.12 -17.05 12.69
N ASP A 73 0.16 -18.32 12.41
CA ASP A 73 1.07 -19.11 13.23
C ASP A 73 2.41 -18.38 13.35
N PRO A 74 3.06 -18.37 14.53
CA PRO A 74 4.26 -17.60 14.75
C PRO A 74 5.30 -17.83 13.65
N GLN A 75 5.68 -16.76 12.96
CA GLN A 75 6.70 -16.75 11.91
C GLN A 75 6.35 -17.58 10.66
N ASP A 76 5.09 -18.01 10.48
CA ASP A 76 4.65 -18.74 9.29
C ASP A 76 4.45 -17.79 8.09
N ILE A 77 5.57 -17.51 7.42
CA ILE A 77 5.61 -16.68 6.22
C ILE A 77 4.75 -17.28 5.09
N ALA A 78 4.65 -18.61 5.00
CA ALA A 78 3.91 -19.27 3.93
C ALA A 78 2.40 -19.09 4.11
N GLN A 79 1.91 -19.24 5.34
CA GLN A 79 0.51 -18.97 5.68
C GLN A 79 0.16 -17.50 5.42
N ALA A 80 1.01 -16.57 5.86
CA ALA A 80 0.84 -15.15 5.59
C ALA A 80 0.78 -14.85 4.08
N ALA A 81 1.71 -15.41 3.30
CA ALA A 81 1.77 -15.25 1.85
C ALA A 81 0.51 -15.77 1.14
N TYR A 82 -0.14 -16.81 1.70
CA TYR A 82 -1.39 -17.36 1.16
C TYR A 82 -2.60 -16.45 1.45
N LEU A 83 -2.64 -15.85 2.64
CA LEU A 83 -3.76 -15.00 3.07
C LEU A 83 -3.83 -13.67 2.30
N ILE A 84 -2.69 -13.09 1.93
CA ILE A 84 -2.64 -11.81 1.19
C ILE A 84 -3.50 -11.84 -0.10
N PRO A 85 -3.24 -12.72 -1.10
CA PRO A 85 -4.04 -12.77 -2.33
C PRO A 85 -5.49 -13.23 -2.10
N ALA A 86 -5.80 -13.84 -0.95
CA ALA A 86 -7.14 -14.25 -0.58
C ALA A 86 -7.99 -13.09 -0.03
N SER A 87 -7.37 -12.00 0.46
CA SER A 87 -8.08 -10.91 1.14
C SER A 87 -8.04 -9.57 0.39
N TYR A 88 -6.90 -9.19 -0.20
CA TYR A 88 -6.67 -7.79 -0.59
C TYR A 88 -7.69 -7.23 -1.60
N ARG A 89 -8.21 -8.08 -2.51
CA ARG A 89 -9.11 -7.70 -3.61
C ARG A 89 -10.50 -7.25 -3.15
N PHE A 90 -10.85 -7.53 -1.90
CA PHE A 90 -12.12 -7.13 -1.31
C PHE A 90 -12.07 -5.70 -0.73
N PHE A 91 -10.90 -5.07 -0.73
CA PHE A 91 -10.72 -3.71 -0.26
C PHE A 91 -10.75 -2.71 -1.42
N PRO A 92 -11.07 -1.42 -1.16
CA PRO A 92 -10.98 -0.38 -2.17
C PRO A 92 -9.57 -0.23 -2.75
N GLN A 93 -9.47 0.22 -4.00
CA GLN A 93 -8.18 0.65 -4.56
C GLN A 93 -7.56 1.76 -3.70
N GLY A 94 -6.24 1.80 -3.64
CA GLY A 94 -5.47 2.69 -2.77
C GLY A 94 -5.30 2.19 -1.34
N THR A 95 -5.93 1.08 -0.96
CA THR A 95 -5.71 0.46 0.37
C THR A 95 -4.25 0.07 0.56
N VAL A 96 -3.71 0.38 1.74
CA VAL A 96 -2.38 -0.04 2.19
C VAL A 96 -2.53 -1.30 3.04
N HIS A 97 -1.94 -2.39 2.60
CA HIS A 97 -1.90 -3.66 3.32
C HIS A 97 -0.59 -3.74 4.10
N LEU A 98 -0.65 -3.70 5.42
CA LEU A 98 0.49 -3.86 6.31
C LEU A 98 0.60 -5.31 6.75
N ILE A 99 1.75 -5.94 6.47
CA ILE A 99 2.03 -7.33 6.79
C ILE A 99 3.22 -7.39 7.76
N VAL A 100 2.97 -7.90 8.96
CA VAL A 100 3.97 -8.04 10.02
C VAL A 100 4.00 -9.49 10.48
N VAL A 101 4.62 -10.34 9.67
CA VAL A 101 4.92 -11.74 9.99
C VAL A 101 6.40 -11.91 9.74
N ASP A 102 7.20 -11.80 10.80
CA ASP A 102 8.65 -11.70 10.67
C ASP A 102 9.37 -12.37 11.85
N PRO A 103 10.11 -13.47 11.62
CA PRO A 103 11.00 -14.04 12.64
C PRO A 103 12.13 -13.10 13.08
N GLY A 104 12.41 -12.05 12.30
CA GLY A 104 13.51 -11.10 12.50
C GLY A 104 13.08 -9.67 12.84
N VAL A 105 11.92 -9.46 13.48
CA VAL A 105 11.48 -8.10 13.84
C VAL A 105 12.60 -7.34 14.58
N GLY A 106 12.92 -6.12 14.14
CA GLY A 106 13.98 -5.29 14.75
C GLY A 106 15.42 -5.68 14.37
N SER A 107 15.60 -6.65 13.46
CA SER A 107 16.91 -7.00 12.89
C SER A 107 17.27 -6.16 11.65
N GLN A 108 18.34 -6.52 10.94
CA GLN A 108 18.77 -5.83 9.70
C GLN A 108 17.89 -6.12 8.47
N ARG A 109 16.68 -6.67 8.66
CA ARG A 109 15.80 -6.99 7.54
C ARG A 109 15.24 -5.72 6.91
N ASP A 110 15.30 -5.67 5.59
CA ASP A 110 14.72 -4.56 4.85
C ASP A 110 13.19 -4.62 4.89
N ILE A 111 12.58 -3.45 4.95
CA ILE A 111 11.13 -3.28 4.74
C ILE A 111 10.93 -3.01 3.26
N LEU A 112 9.98 -3.70 2.64
CA LEU A 112 9.56 -3.50 1.27
C LEU A 112 8.24 -2.73 1.21
N ALA A 113 8.12 -1.86 0.23
CA ALA A 113 6.86 -1.31 -0.24
C ALA A 113 6.64 -1.74 -1.70
N ALA A 114 5.51 -2.36 -1.98
CA ALA A 114 5.16 -2.85 -3.32
C ALA A 114 3.79 -2.33 -3.76
N THR A 115 3.64 -2.05 -5.05
CA THR A 115 2.34 -1.75 -5.67
C THR A 115 1.89 -2.91 -6.55
N HIS A 116 0.64 -3.33 -6.37
CA HIS A 116 0.04 -4.41 -7.16
C HIS A 116 -1.48 -4.24 -7.25
N GLY A 117 -2.01 -4.20 -8.47
CA GLY A 117 -3.46 -4.16 -8.71
C GLY A 117 -4.16 -2.93 -8.12
N GLY A 118 -3.47 -1.79 -8.06
CA GLY A 118 -4.00 -0.56 -7.45
C GLY A 118 -3.95 -0.52 -5.93
N HIS A 119 -3.24 -1.45 -5.28
CA HIS A 119 -3.02 -1.48 -3.83
C HIS A 119 -1.54 -1.30 -3.48
N VAL A 120 -1.26 -0.91 -2.24
CA VAL A 120 0.09 -0.82 -1.67
C VAL A 120 0.26 -1.92 -0.63
N PHE A 121 1.43 -2.56 -0.59
CA PHE A 121 1.78 -3.60 0.37
C PHE A 121 3.07 -3.20 1.07
N ILE A 122 3.05 -3.17 2.40
CA ILE A 122 4.22 -2.93 3.25
C ILE A 122 4.52 -4.21 4.01
N ALA A 123 5.72 -4.76 3.84
CA ALA A 123 6.06 -6.07 4.40
C ALA A 123 7.58 -6.23 4.62
N PRO A 124 8.02 -7.14 5.51
CA PRO A 124 9.42 -7.54 5.60
C PRO A 124 9.91 -8.20 4.29
N ASP A 125 11.19 -8.01 3.95
CA ASP A 125 11.85 -8.68 2.83
C ASP A 125 12.19 -10.15 3.14
N ASN A 126 11.17 -10.96 3.40
CA ASN A 126 11.32 -12.36 3.80
C ASN A 126 10.62 -13.36 2.88
N GLY A 127 10.17 -12.90 1.71
CA GLY A 127 9.45 -13.71 0.74
C GLY A 127 7.93 -13.74 0.96
N VAL A 128 7.38 -13.06 1.97
CA VAL A 128 5.93 -13.05 2.23
C VAL A 128 5.11 -12.51 1.05
N LEU A 129 5.70 -11.63 0.22
CA LEU A 129 5.04 -11.09 -0.97
C LEU A 129 5.16 -11.99 -2.21
N THR A 130 5.93 -13.08 -2.18
CA THR A 130 6.24 -13.87 -3.39
C THR A 130 4.98 -14.42 -4.07
N LEU A 131 4.01 -14.94 -3.32
CA LEU A 131 2.76 -15.46 -3.92
C LEU A 131 1.91 -14.37 -4.57
N LEU A 132 1.91 -13.16 -4.00
CA LEU A 132 1.24 -12.01 -4.61
C LEU A 132 1.94 -11.60 -5.91
N MET A 133 3.27 -11.50 -5.89
CA MET A 133 4.07 -11.11 -7.06
C MET A 133 4.00 -12.13 -8.20
N ASN A 134 3.74 -13.40 -7.89
CA ASN A 134 3.54 -14.43 -8.92
C ASN A 134 2.16 -14.35 -9.60
N ARG A 135 1.19 -13.61 -9.04
CA ARG A 135 -0.21 -13.53 -9.54
C ARG A 135 -0.48 -12.38 -10.52
N GLY A 136 0.57 -11.78 -11.08
CA GLY A 136 0.47 -10.70 -12.06
C GLY A 136 1.73 -9.86 -12.01
N LYS A 137 1.84 -8.85 -12.87
CA LYS A 137 2.98 -7.93 -12.81
C LYS A 137 2.77 -6.97 -11.62
N SER A 138 3.78 -6.85 -10.76
CA SER A 138 3.88 -5.73 -9.83
C SER A 138 4.21 -4.46 -10.59
N ASP A 139 3.62 -3.34 -10.19
CA ASP A 139 3.88 -2.07 -10.85
C ASP A 139 5.22 -1.49 -10.36
N THR A 140 5.54 -1.65 -9.07
CA THR A 140 6.80 -1.19 -8.46
C THR A 140 7.06 -1.94 -7.15
N ILE A 141 8.33 -2.21 -6.84
CA ILE A 141 8.79 -2.65 -5.51
C ILE A 141 9.99 -1.78 -5.12
N VAL A 142 9.95 -1.19 -3.94
CA VAL A 142 11.03 -0.38 -3.38
C VAL A 142 11.38 -0.82 -1.98
N ARG A 143 12.63 -0.59 -1.59
CA ARG A 143 13.05 -0.67 -0.19
C ARG A 143 12.63 0.60 0.54
N VAL A 144 12.09 0.44 1.75
CA VAL A 144 11.78 1.53 2.67
C VAL A 144 13.00 1.78 3.57
N TYR A 145 13.69 2.90 3.35
CA TYR A 145 14.93 3.23 4.09
C TYR A 145 15.00 4.69 4.54
N ASN A 146 14.02 5.54 4.21
CA ASN A 146 14.02 6.92 4.67
C ASN A 146 13.66 6.96 6.17
N ALA A 147 14.69 7.18 7.00
CA ALA A 147 14.60 7.22 8.45
C ALA A 147 13.75 8.37 9.01
N GLU A 148 13.35 9.35 8.21
CA GLU A 148 12.41 10.40 8.62
C GLU A 148 11.02 9.85 8.90
N TYR A 149 10.64 8.74 8.26
CA TYR A 149 9.34 8.09 8.48
C TYR A 149 9.34 7.04 9.58
N PHE A 150 10.48 6.82 10.25
CA PHE A 150 10.62 5.78 11.26
C PHE A 150 10.28 6.39 12.61
N LEU A 151 9.44 5.71 13.39
CA LEU A 151 9.10 6.15 14.74
C LEU A 151 10.38 6.23 15.59
N LYS A 152 10.61 7.41 16.18
CA LYS A 152 11.69 7.65 17.15
C LYS A 152 11.04 7.71 18.53
N PRO A 153 11.32 6.76 19.44
CA PRO A 153 10.78 6.77 20.79
C PRO A 153 11.17 8.01 21.60
#